data_AF-A0A6J4TSH7-F1
#
_entry.id   AF-A0A6J4TSH7-F1
#
_cell.length_a   1.000
_cell.length_b   1.000
_cell.length_c   1.000
_cell.angle_alpha   90.00
_cell.angle_beta   90.00
_cell.angle_gamma   90.00
#
_symmetry.space_group_name_H-M   'P 1'
#
loop_
_entity.id
_entity.type
_entity.pdbx_description
1 polymer ?
#
loop_
_entity_poly.entity_id
_entity_poly.type
_entity_poly.pdbx_seq_one_letter_code
_entity_poly.pdbx_strand_id
1 'polypeptide(L)'
;MTLGRRKAHPPTEERGAVRGARAAARSLGLAVCVAGMVAVPVATARAAPVLEAQARALGVLALTLQAPVASALAERLTRAPVVEERTIAGVPATVVRPPGRGPFPAVVFVNGATPDGRRQPDVRRLGRALGRVGFLTVVPDPPGLARGAVTTSTLAATTAVTDAVARRPDVAEGRLALVSVSVGASLALLVAADERVA
;
A
#
# COMPACT_ATOMS: atom_id res chain seq x y z
N MET A 1 19.81 69.99 59.86
CA MET A 1 19.63 70.04 58.39
C MET A 1 19.71 68.62 57.86
N THR A 2 18.58 67.98 57.59
CA THR A 2 18.53 66.58 57.16
C THR A 2 17.52 66.47 56.01
N LEU A 3 18.03 66.38 54.77
CA LEU A 3 17.20 66.24 53.56
C LEU A 3 16.52 64.86 53.54
N GLY A 4 15.20 64.83 53.71
CA GLY A 4 14.38 63.64 53.51
C GLY A 4 14.21 63.32 52.03
N ARG A 5 14.91 62.29 51.53
CA ARG A 5 14.64 61.67 50.22
C ARG A 5 13.28 60.97 50.25
N ARG A 6 12.28 61.53 49.56
CA ARG A 6 11.03 60.81 49.22
C ARG A 6 11.36 59.73 48.19
N LYS A 7 11.12 58.45 48.54
CA LYS A 7 11.10 57.33 47.59
C LYS A 7 9.82 57.44 46.75
N ALA A 8 9.96 57.65 45.45
CA ALA A 8 8.84 57.56 44.50
C ALA A 8 8.39 56.09 44.39
N HIS A 9 7.12 55.83 44.66
CA HIS A 9 6.48 54.56 44.31
C HIS A 9 6.16 54.57 42.81
N PRO A 10 6.51 53.50 42.05
CA PRO A 10 6.11 53.42 40.65
C PRO A 10 4.58 53.25 40.55
N PRO A 11 3.95 53.78 39.48
CA PRO A 11 2.51 53.76 39.30
C PRO A 11 1.97 52.33 39.11
N THR A 12 0.79 52.08 39.66
CA THR A 12 0.07 50.80 39.66
C THR A 12 -0.32 50.30 38.25
N GLU A 13 -0.34 51.18 37.24
CA GLU A 13 -0.68 50.84 35.85
C GLU A 13 0.36 49.94 35.16
N GLU A 14 1.65 50.13 35.46
CA GLU A 14 2.74 49.38 34.81
C GLU A 14 2.69 47.87 35.15
N ARG A 15 2.16 47.52 36.33
CA ARG A 15 2.00 46.13 36.77
C ARG A 15 0.87 45.38 36.05
N GLY A 16 -0.14 46.10 35.57
CA GLY A 16 -1.27 45.52 34.82
C GLY A 16 -0.86 45.12 33.40
N ALA A 17 -0.13 46.00 32.71
CA ALA A 17 0.36 45.76 31.35
C ALA A 17 1.32 44.55 31.28
N VAL A 18 2.25 44.43 32.24
CA VAL A 18 3.20 43.30 32.31
C VAL A 18 2.50 41.96 32.60
N ARG A 19 1.41 41.96 33.37
CA ARG A 19 0.60 40.76 33.63
C ARG A 19 -0.21 40.34 32.40
N GLY A 20 -0.81 41.30 31.68
CA GLY A 20 -1.54 41.04 30.43
C GLY A 20 -0.65 40.46 29.33
N ALA A 21 0.54 41.04 29.13
CA ALA A 21 1.52 40.54 28.15
C ALA A 21 2.00 39.12 28.46
N ARG A 22 2.23 38.80 29.74
CA ARG A 22 2.62 37.44 30.17
C ARG A 22 1.49 36.42 30.02
N ALA A 23 0.24 36.82 30.23
CA ALA A 23 -0.92 35.95 30.02
C ALA A 23 -1.12 35.66 28.52
N ALA A 24 -1.02 36.67 27.66
CA ALA A 24 -1.11 36.54 26.21
C ALA A 24 0.00 35.67 25.62
N ALA A 25 1.25 35.84 26.08
CA ALA A 25 2.38 35.01 25.67
C ALA A 25 2.23 33.55 26.11
N ARG A 26 1.66 33.30 27.30
CA ARG A 26 1.37 31.94 27.79
C ARG A 26 0.25 31.27 27.01
N SER A 27 -0.83 31.99 26.67
CA SER A 27 -1.90 31.46 25.83
C SER A 27 -1.43 31.17 24.40
N LEU A 28 -0.56 32.01 23.84
CA LEU A 28 0.02 31.78 22.51
C LEU A 28 0.97 30.57 22.52
N GLY A 29 1.81 30.45 23.54
CA GLY A 29 2.69 29.29 23.72
C GLY A 29 1.92 27.97 23.91
N LEU A 30 0.83 27.99 24.68
CA LEU A 30 -0.04 26.82 24.86
C LEU A 30 -0.74 26.43 23.55
N ALA A 31 -1.24 27.40 22.78
CA ALA A 31 -1.87 27.16 21.49
C ALA A 31 -0.90 26.54 20.47
N VAL A 32 0.36 27.00 20.42
CA VAL A 32 1.41 26.43 19.57
C VAL A 32 1.76 25.00 20.00
N CYS A 33 1.88 24.73 21.30
CA CYS A 33 2.14 23.37 21.79
C CYS A 33 1.00 22.41 21.46
N VAL A 34 -0.26 22.82 21.65
CA VAL A 34 -1.44 21.99 21.32
C VAL A 34 -1.53 21.77 19.81
N ALA A 35 -1.33 22.79 18.99
CA ALA A 35 -1.30 22.66 17.54
C ALA A 35 -0.18 21.69 17.08
N GLY A 36 1.01 21.76 17.68
CA GLY A 36 2.10 20.83 17.40
C GLY A 36 1.80 19.39 17.80
N MET A 37 1.20 19.17 18.98
CA MET A 37 0.79 17.83 19.46
C MET A 37 -0.28 17.18 18.60
N VAL A 38 -1.03 17.94 17.79
CA VAL A 38 -2.02 17.40 16.85
C VAL A 38 -1.45 17.31 15.43
N ALA A 39 -0.78 18.36 14.96
CA ALA A 39 -0.26 18.44 13.59
C ALA A 39 0.82 17.39 13.31
N VAL A 40 1.71 17.12 14.27
CA VAL A 40 2.77 16.11 14.12
C VAL A 40 2.21 14.70 13.98
N PRO A 41 1.35 14.18 14.89
CA PRO A 41 0.77 12.85 14.72
C PRO A 41 -0.15 12.75 13.50
N VAL A 42 -0.85 13.82 13.11
CA VAL A 42 -1.65 13.83 11.88
C VAL A 42 -0.75 13.76 10.64
N ALA A 43 0.36 14.49 10.61
CA ALA A 43 1.33 14.45 9.51
C ALA A 43 2.04 13.09 9.42
N THR A 44 2.45 12.51 10.56
CA THR A 44 3.06 11.17 10.58
C THR A 44 2.08 10.08 10.22
N ALA A 45 0.82 10.17 10.67
CA ALA A 45 -0.25 9.25 10.26
C ALA A 45 -0.55 9.34 8.76
N ARG A 46 -0.45 10.53 8.15
CA ARG A 46 -0.60 10.70 6.69
C ARG A 46 0.61 10.24 5.89
N ALA A 47 1.82 10.33 6.47
CA ALA A 47 3.04 9.85 5.81
C ALA A 47 3.22 8.32 5.92
N ALA A 48 2.71 7.70 6.99
CA ALA A 48 2.80 6.26 7.23
C ALA A 48 2.34 5.38 6.04
N PRO A 49 1.16 5.58 5.42
CA PRO A 49 0.73 4.75 4.29
C PRO A 49 1.62 4.94 3.05
N VAL A 50 2.17 6.15 2.84
CA VAL A 50 3.10 6.42 1.73
C VAL A 50 4.43 5.70 1.95
N LEU A 51 4.98 5.76 3.15
CA LEU A 51 6.20 5.05 3.52
C LEU A 51 6.02 3.54 3.43
N GLU A 52 4.88 3.02 3.87
CA GLU A 52 4.54 1.60 3.74
C GLU A 52 4.43 1.17 2.27
N ALA A 53 3.76 1.96 1.43
CA ALA A 53 3.66 1.69 0.00
C ALA A 53 5.04 1.68 -0.68
N GLN A 54 5.91 2.65 -0.34
CA GLN A 54 7.28 2.69 -0.85
C GLN A 54 8.11 1.48 -0.39
N ALA A 55 8.01 1.08 0.87
CA ALA A 55 8.70 -0.10 1.39
C ALA A 55 8.23 -1.39 0.69
N ARG A 56 6.92 -1.54 0.46
CA ARG A 56 6.36 -2.67 -0.31
C ARG A 56 6.86 -2.67 -1.76
N ALA A 57 6.84 -1.51 -2.42
CA ALA A 57 7.33 -1.37 -3.80
C ALA A 57 8.82 -1.74 -3.91
N LEU A 58 9.66 -1.23 -3.01
CA LEU A 58 11.08 -1.58 -2.94
C LEU A 58 11.27 -3.08 -2.66
N GLY A 59 10.47 -3.67 -1.77
CA GLY A 59 10.49 -5.11 -1.50
C GLY A 59 10.16 -5.95 -2.74
N VAL A 60 9.12 -5.56 -3.49
CA VAL A 60 8.75 -6.23 -4.75
C VAL A 60 9.88 -6.14 -5.76
N LEU A 61 10.45 -4.95 -5.97
CA LEU A 61 11.55 -4.75 -6.92
C LEU A 61 12.78 -5.57 -6.52
N ALA A 62 13.19 -5.49 -5.25
CA ALA A 62 14.36 -6.22 -4.74
C ALA A 62 14.23 -7.74 -4.96
N LEU A 63 13.10 -8.31 -4.54
CA LEU A 63 12.84 -9.75 -4.65
C LEU A 63 12.66 -10.22 -6.09
N THR A 64 12.06 -9.38 -6.95
CA THR A 64 11.82 -9.73 -8.36
C THR A 64 13.11 -9.68 -9.17
N LEU A 65 13.92 -8.63 -8.96
CA LEU A 65 15.20 -8.42 -9.66
C LEU A 65 16.37 -9.20 -9.05
N GLN A 66 16.14 -9.91 -7.95
CA GLN A 66 17.15 -10.69 -7.23
C GLN A 66 18.39 -9.87 -6.82
N ALA A 67 18.19 -8.59 -6.45
CA ALA A 67 19.29 -7.76 -5.95
C ALA A 67 19.89 -8.42 -4.69
N PRO A 68 21.17 -8.85 -4.66
CA PRO A 68 21.64 -9.85 -3.69
C PRO A 68 21.45 -9.43 -2.22
N VAL A 69 21.87 -8.20 -1.88
CA VAL A 69 21.80 -7.68 -0.51
C VAL A 69 20.36 -7.35 -0.12
N ALA A 70 19.61 -6.72 -1.02
CA ALA A 70 18.24 -6.30 -0.75
C ALA A 70 17.27 -7.50 -0.65
N SER A 71 17.45 -8.53 -1.48
CA SER A 71 16.67 -9.77 -1.43
C SER A 71 16.94 -10.53 -0.14
N ALA A 72 18.21 -10.68 0.26
CA ALA A 72 18.56 -11.34 1.52
C ALA A 72 17.97 -10.62 2.75
N LEU A 73 17.99 -9.29 2.76
CA LEU A 73 17.37 -8.50 3.82
C LEU A 73 15.85 -8.67 3.82
N ALA A 74 15.21 -8.53 2.66
CA ALA A 74 13.77 -8.71 2.53
C ALA A 74 13.33 -10.10 2.97
N GLU A 75 14.06 -11.15 2.57
CA GLU A 75 13.77 -12.53 2.95
C GLU A 75 13.93 -12.78 4.45
N ARG A 76 14.90 -12.13 5.11
CA ARG A 76 15.04 -12.22 6.57
C ARG A 76 13.93 -11.48 7.32
N LEU A 77 13.51 -10.33 6.80
CA LEU A 77 12.53 -9.47 7.48
C LEU A 77 11.07 -9.90 7.24
N THR A 78 10.80 -10.63 6.17
CA THR A 78 9.44 -11.05 5.81
C THR A 78 9.32 -12.56 5.82
N ARG A 79 8.16 -13.09 6.20
CA ARG A 79 7.90 -14.54 6.15
C ARG A 79 7.55 -14.98 4.72
N ALA A 80 7.88 -16.23 4.39
CA ALA A 80 7.53 -16.79 3.08
C ALA A 80 5.99 -16.86 2.90
N PRO A 81 5.47 -16.53 1.71
CA PRO A 81 4.06 -16.70 1.42
C PRO A 81 3.72 -18.18 1.17
N VAL A 82 2.44 -18.52 1.32
CA VAL A 82 1.90 -19.83 0.95
C VAL A 82 1.54 -19.81 -0.53
N VAL A 83 2.01 -20.79 -1.30
CA VAL A 83 1.75 -20.89 -2.74
C VAL A 83 0.90 -22.13 -3.00
N GLU A 84 -0.23 -21.95 -3.67
CA GLU A 84 -1.16 -23.03 -4.00
C GLU A 84 -1.55 -22.96 -5.48
N GLU A 85 -1.65 -24.11 -6.12
CA GLU A 85 -2.28 -24.22 -7.44
C GLU A 85 -3.77 -24.50 -7.26
N ARG A 86 -4.61 -23.67 -7.86
CA ARG A 86 -6.07 -23.74 -7.75
C ARG A 86 -6.71 -23.52 -9.12
N THR A 87 -7.97 -23.89 -9.22
CA THR A 87 -8.82 -23.49 -10.34
C THR A 87 -9.77 -22.42 -9.82
N ILE A 88 -9.77 -21.24 -10.43
CA ILE A 88 -10.65 -20.13 -10.07
C ILE A 88 -11.53 -19.83 -11.28
N ALA A 89 -12.86 -19.86 -11.11
CA ALA A 89 -13.82 -19.68 -12.20
C ALA A 89 -13.53 -20.57 -13.43
N GLY A 90 -13.09 -21.82 -13.20
CA GLY A 90 -12.72 -22.75 -14.27
C GLY A 90 -11.34 -22.53 -14.90
N VAL A 91 -10.58 -21.52 -14.47
CA VAL A 91 -9.25 -21.19 -15.00
C VAL A 91 -8.15 -21.65 -14.03
N PRO A 92 -7.13 -22.41 -14.49
CA PRO A 92 -5.97 -22.73 -13.67
C PRO A 92 -5.25 -21.46 -13.22
N ALA A 93 -4.91 -21.37 -11.94
CA ALA A 93 -4.28 -20.21 -11.35
C ALA A 93 -3.31 -20.60 -10.23
N THR A 94 -2.22 -19.84 -10.11
CA THR A 94 -1.36 -19.87 -8.94
C THR A 94 -1.87 -18.83 -7.95
N VAL A 95 -2.20 -19.24 -6.74
CA VAL A 95 -2.61 -18.37 -5.63
C VAL A 95 -1.44 -18.25 -4.66
N VAL A 96 -0.98 -17.02 -4.45
CA VAL A 96 0.07 -16.69 -3.48
C VAL A 96 -0.55 -15.91 -2.34
N ARG A 97 -0.64 -16.54 -1.18
CA ARG A 97 -1.24 -15.97 0.02
C ARG A 97 -0.16 -15.45 0.96
N PRO A 98 -0.30 -14.21 1.46
CA PRO A 98 0.60 -13.69 2.49
C PRO A 98 0.56 -14.54 3.77
N PRO A 99 1.66 -14.54 4.55
CA PRO A 99 1.68 -15.13 5.87
C PRO A 99 0.72 -14.37 6.81
N GLY A 100 0.04 -15.09 7.71
CA GLY A 100 -0.88 -14.50 8.70
C GLY A 100 -2.36 -14.77 8.41
N ARG A 101 -3.23 -14.06 9.14
CA ARG A 101 -4.68 -14.09 9.00
C ARG A 101 -5.11 -12.84 8.22
N GLY A 102 -5.87 -13.03 7.15
CA GLY A 102 -6.39 -11.95 6.31
C GLY A 102 -7.50 -11.16 7.00
N PRO A 103 -8.29 -10.37 6.25
CA PRO A 103 -8.27 -10.25 4.78
C PRO A 103 -7.06 -9.49 4.24
N PHE A 104 -6.69 -9.74 2.98
CA PHE A 104 -5.51 -9.15 2.34
C PHE A 104 -5.90 -8.25 1.16
N PRO A 105 -5.17 -7.16 0.88
CA PRO A 105 -5.30 -6.50 -0.41
C PRO A 105 -4.94 -7.50 -1.52
N ALA A 106 -5.73 -7.53 -2.59
CA ALA A 106 -5.59 -8.51 -3.65
C ALA A 106 -4.98 -7.94 -4.93
N VAL A 107 -4.20 -8.77 -5.63
CA VAL A 107 -3.65 -8.50 -6.95
C VAL A 107 -4.02 -9.67 -7.87
N VAL A 108 -4.61 -9.37 -9.02
CA VAL A 108 -4.68 -10.32 -10.14
C VAL A 108 -3.59 -9.95 -11.12
N PHE A 109 -2.57 -10.81 -11.24
CA PHE A 109 -1.46 -10.60 -12.16
C PHE A 109 -1.69 -11.38 -13.46
N VAL A 110 -2.03 -10.65 -14.53
CA VAL A 110 -2.24 -11.19 -15.87
C VAL A 110 -0.92 -11.13 -16.63
N ASN A 111 -0.28 -12.28 -16.83
CA ASN A 111 1.02 -12.34 -17.50
C ASN A 111 0.91 -12.01 -19.01
N GLY A 112 2.06 -11.78 -19.64
CA GLY A 112 2.17 -11.71 -21.09
C GLY A 112 2.29 -13.09 -21.75
N ALA A 113 2.46 -13.08 -23.06
CA ALA A 113 2.71 -14.28 -23.85
C ALA A 113 4.02 -14.97 -23.40
N THR A 114 3.89 -16.04 -22.65
CA THR A 114 5.01 -16.85 -22.16
C THR A 114 4.64 -18.33 -22.31
N PRO A 115 5.49 -19.18 -22.91
CA PRO A 115 5.15 -20.59 -23.15
C PRO A 115 4.76 -21.36 -21.88
N ASP A 116 5.40 -21.03 -20.76
CA ASP A 116 5.14 -21.64 -19.45
C ASP A 116 3.99 -20.96 -18.68
N GLY A 117 3.39 -19.91 -19.24
CA GLY A 117 2.26 -19.19 -18.64
C GLY A 117 2.58 -18.74 -17.21
N ARG A 118 1.67 -19.06 -16.28
CA ARG A 118 1.86 -18.76 -14.84
C ARG A 118 3.08 -19.46 -14.21
N ARG A 119 3.64 -20.50 -14.85
CA ARG A 119 4.82 -21.23 -14.35
C ARG A 119 6.14 -20.60 -14.79
N GLN A 120 6.12 -19.59 -15.67
CA GLN A 120 7.32 -18.86 -16.07
C GLN A 120 8.11 -18.37 -14.84
N PRO A 121 9.45 -18.55 -14.79
CA PRO A 121 10.24 -18.21 -13.61
C PRO A 121 10.05 -16.78 -13.10
N ASP A 122 10.05 -15.78 -14.00
CA ASP A 122 9.82 -14.37 -13.64
C ASP A 122 8.43 -14.11 -13.07
N VAL A 123 7.41 -14.75 -13.65
CA VAL A 123 6.02 -14.66 -13.20
C VAL A 123 5.87 -15.21 -11.78
N ARG A 124 6.49 -16.37 -11.52
CA ARG A 124 6.49 -16.98 -10.18
C ARG A 124 7.26 -16.14 -9.17
N ARG A 125 8.39 -15.53 -9.57
CA ARG A 125 9.16 -14.62 -8.73
C ARG A 125 8.33 -13.41 -8.33
N LEU A 126 7.71 -12.74 -9.29
CA LEU A 126 6.87 -11.57 -9.05
C LEU A 126 5.67 -11.92 -8.14
N GLY A 127 4.95 -13.01 -8.44
CA GLY A 127 3.82 -13.44 -7.62
C GLY A 127 4.20 -13.73 -6.17
N ARG A 128 5.35 -14.40 -5.95
CA ARG A 128 5.90 -14.63 -4.61
C ARG A 128 6.33 -13.34 -3.93
N ALA A 129 6.96 -12.42 -4.65
CA ALA A 129 7.38 -11.13 -4.10
C ALA A 129 6.16 -10.33 -3.60
N LEU A 130 5.10 -10.25 -4.40
CA LEU A 130 3.84 -9.60 -4.03
C LEU A 130 3.20 -10.26 -2.79
N GLY A 131 3.12 -11.59 -2.77
CA GLY A 131 2.66 -12.35 -1.59
C GLY A 131 3.47 -12.07 -0.34
N ARG A 132 4.79 -11.96 -0.49
CA ARG A 132 5.72 -11.73 0.61
C ARG A 132 5.59 -10.33 1.21
N VAL A 133 5.24 -9.33 0.41
CA VAL A 133 5.00 -7.95 0.89
C VAL A 133 3.54 -7.68 1.30
N GLY A 134 2.68 -8.70 1.32
CA GLY A 134 1.35 -8.61 1.93
C GLY A 134 0.15 -8.65 0.98
N PHE A 135 0.34 -8.93 -0.31
CA PHE A 135 -0.76 -9.01 -1.29
C PHE A 135 -1.21 -10.45 -1.55
N LEU A 136 -2.51 -10.73 -1.44
CA LEU A 136 -3.07 -11.96 -2.02
C LEU A 136 -2.95 -11.87 -3.54
N THR A 137 -2.03 -12.63 -4.11
CA THR A 137 -1.76 -12.56 -5.55
C THR A 137 -2.30 -13.78 -6.26
N VAL A 138 -3.08 -13.56 -7.31
CA VAL A 138 -3.62 -14.60 -8.18
C VAL A 138 -3.03 -14.43 -9.57
N VAL A 139 -2.40 -15.48 -10.09
CA VAL A 139 -1.83 -15.53 -11.43
C VAL A 139 -2.60 -16.55 -12.26
N PRO A 140 -3.64 -16.14 -13.01
CA PRO A 140 -4.41 -17.05 -13.85
C PRO A 140 -3.68 -17.40 -15.14
N ASP A 141 -4.09 -18.51 -15.74
CA ASP A 141 -3.62 -19.01 -17.05
C ASP A 141 -4.83 -19.12 -18.00
N PRO A 142 -5.39 -17.98 -18.44
CA PRO A 142 -6.58 -17.96 -19.30
C PRO A 142 -6.26 -18.58 -20.68
N PRO A 143 -7.27 -19.16 -21.35
CA PRO A 143 -7.06 -19.92 -22.58
C PRO A 143 -6.41 -19.05 -23.67
N GLY A 144 -5.35 -19.56 -24.28
CA GLY A 144 -4.66 -18.93 -25.41
C GLY A 144 -3.61 -17.87 -25.04
N LEU A 145 -3.64 -17.31 -23.83
CA LEU A 145 -2.77 -16.20 -23.45
C LEU A 145 -1.27 -16.56 -23.45
N ALA A 146 -0.92 -17.78 -23.03
CA ALA A 146 0.46 -18.29 -23.10
C ALA A 146 1.05 -18.27 -24.52
N ARG A 147 0.20 -18.31 -25.56
CA ARG A 147 0.57 -18.22 -26.97
C ARG A 147 0.37 -16.81 -27.56
N GLY A 148 0.06 -15.83 -26.73
CA GLY A 148 -0.21 -14.45 -27.14
C GLY A 148 -1.59 -14.21 -27.76
N ALA A 149 -2.51 -15.17 -27.66
CA ALA A 149 -3.86 -15.00 -28.19
C ALA A 149 -4.74 -14.22 -27.20
N VAL A 150 -5.35 -13.14 -27.69
CA VAL A 150 -6.43 -12.42 -26.99
C VAL A 150 -7.71 -12.67 -27.75
N THR A 151 -8.54 -13.56 -27.21
CA THR A 151 -9.84 -13.92 -27.77
C THR A 151 -10.97 -13.55 -26.81
N THR A 152 -12.21 -13.66 -27.26
CA THR A 152 -13.39 -13.50 -26.37
C THR A 152 -13.39 -14.49 -25.23
N SER A 153 -12.92 -15.73 -25.44
CA SER A 153 -12.80 -16.73 -24.37
C SER A 153 -11.69 -16.37 -23.38
N THR A 154 -10.57 -15.81 -23.86
CA THR A 154 -9.49 -15.28 -23.02
C THR A 154 -10.01 -14.16 -22.12
N LEU A 155 -10.71 -13.18 -22.70
CA LEU A 155 -11.31 -12.06 -21.97
C LEU A 155 -12.36 -12.51 -20.96
N ALA A 156 -13.29 -13.39 -21.36
CA ALA A 156 -14.32 -13.90 -20.47
C ALA A 156 -13.72 -14.67 -19.28
N ALA A 157 -12.71 -15.51 -19.53
CA ALA A 157 -12.00 -16.25 -18.50
C ALA A 157 -11.28 -15.32 -17.51
N THR A 158 -10.56 -14.31 -18.00
CA THR A 158 -9.87 -13.35 -17.12
C THR A 158 -10.86 -12.51 -16.32
N THR A 159 -11.95 -12.06 -16.93
CA THR A 159 -13.02 -11.32 -16.24
C THR A 159 -13.63 -12.17 -15.13
N ALA A 160 -13.96 -13.43 -15.42
CA ALA A 160 -14.55 -14.35 -14.46
C ALA A 160 -13.61 -14.67 -13.29
N VAL A 161 -12.30 -14.80 -13.54
CA VAL A 161 -11.30 -14.94 -12.48
C VAL A 161 -11.26 -13.69 -11.61
N THR A 162 -11.15 -12.51 -12.21
CA THR A 162 -11.04 -11.25 -11.48
C THR A 162 -12.24 -11.04 -10.56
N ASP A 163 -13.44 -11.24 -11.09
CA ASP A 163 -14.70 -11.15 -10.37
C ASP A 163 -14.81 -12.21 -9.25
N ALA A 164 -14.39 -13.45 -9.52
CA ALA A 164 -14.32 -14.49 -8.50
C ALA A 164 -13.31 -14.18 -7.38
N VAL A 165 -12.19 -13.52 -7.70
CA VAL A 165 -11.19 -13.10 -6.71
C VAL A 165 -11.73 -11.97 -5.85
N ALA A 166 -12.37 -10.96 -6.45
CA ALA A 166 -12.97 -9.83 -5.73
C ALA A 166 -13.97 -10.30 -4.65
N ARG A 167 -14.71 -11.39 -4.91
CA ARG A 167 -15.68 -11.96 -3.97
C ARG A 167 -15.11 -12.90 -2.91
N ARG A 168 -13.80 -13.17 -2.90
CA ARG A 168 -13.23 -14.11 -1.92
C ARG A 168 -13.29 -13.52 -0.50
N PRO A 169 -13.55 -14.36 0.53
CA PRO A 169 -13.64 -13.90 1.91
C PRO A 169 -12.29 -13.45 2.50
N ASP A 170 -11.17 -13.87 1.90
CA ASP A 170 -9.82 -13.48 2.30
C ASP A 170 -9.30 -12.23 1.56
N VAL A 171 -10.15 -11.53 0.79
CA VAL A 171 -9.83 -10.28 0.09
C VAL A 171 -10.41 -9.08 0.85
N ALA A 172 -9.57 -8.07 1.05
CA ALA A 172 -9.95 -6.84 1.75
C ALA A 172 -10.88 -5.99 0.88
N GLU A 173 -12.02 -5.60 1.46
CA GLU A 173 -12.97 -4.63 0.89
C GLU A 173 -13.55 -4.99 -0.48
N GLY A 174 -13.41 -6.25 -0.92
CA GLY A 174 -13.84 -6.72 -2.24
C GLY A 174 -13.15 -6.03 -3.41
N ARG A 175 -12.08 -5.27 -3.16
CA ARG A 175 -11.32 -4.53 -4.17
C ARG A 175 -9.99 -5.22 -4.44
N LEU A 176 -9.56 -5.17 -5.69
CA LEU A 176 -8.29 -5.72 -6.13
C LEU A 176 -7.60 -4.79 -7.12
N ALA A 177 -6.30 -4.96 -7.28
CA ALA A 177 -5.54 -4.37 -8.37
C ALA A 177 -5.34 -5.38 -9.51
N LEU A 178 -5.52 -4.93 -10.75
CA LEU A 178 -5.08 -5.65 -11.93
C LEU A 178 -3.66 -5.19 -12.29
N VAL A 179 -2.72 -6.13 -12.33
CA VAL A 179 -1.33 -5.89 -12.72
C VAL A 179 -1.05 -6.74 -13.95
N SER A 180 -0.32 -6.22 -14.92
CA SER A 180 -0.16 -6.90 -16.20
C SER A 180 1.03 -6.41 -16.99
N VAL A 181 1.51 -7.24 -17.94
CA VAL A 181 2.61 -6.90 -18.83
C VAL A 181 2.30 -7.33 -20.27
N SER A 182 2.80 -6.56 -21.25
CA SER A 182 2.72 -6.88 -22.68
C SER A 182 1.27 -7.17 -23.14
N VAL A 183 1.02 -8.28 -23.85
CA VAL A 183 -0.32 -8.72 -24.28
C VAL A 183 -1.33 -8.81 -23.13
N GLY A 184 -0.87 -9.18 -21.92
CA GLY A 184 -1.70 -9.20 -20.72
C GLY A 184 -2.19 -7.81 -20.31
N ALA A 185 -1.46 -6.73 -20.67
CA ALA A 185 -1.87 -5.37 -20.37
C ALA A 185 -3.05 -4.91 -21.24
N SER A 186 -3.05 -5.26 -22.52
CA SER A 186 -4.22 -5.05 -23.38
C SER A 186 -5.44 -5.76 -22.81
N LEU A 187 -5.26 -6.99 -22.33
CA LEU A 187 -6.33 -7.78 -21.71
C LEU A 187 -6.83 -7.16 -20.40
N ALA A 188 -5.92 -6.71 -19.52
CA ALA A 188 -6.27 -6.10 -18.25
C ALA A 188 -7.05 -4.79 -18.43
N LEU A 189 -6.71 -3.97 -19.44
CA LEU A 189 -7.46 -2.77 -19.79
C LEU A 189 -8.89 -3.09 -20.24
N LEU A 190 -9.07 -4.14 -21.05
CA LEU A 190 -10.40 -4.60 -21.46
C LEU A 190 -11.24 -5.09 -20.27
N VAL A 191 -10.62 -5.83 -19.35
CA VAL A 191 -11.29 -6.29 -18.12
C VAL A 191 -11.67 -5.11 -17.22
N ALA A 192 -10.78 -4.12 -17.08
CA ALA A 192 -11.05 -2.94 -16.26
C ALA A 192 -12.14 -2.04 -16.85
N ALA A 193 -12.38 -2.11 -18.15
CA ALA A 193 -13.49 -1.42 -18.83
C ALA A 193 -14.81 -2.20 -18.77
N ASP A 194 -14.82 -3.44 -18.28
CA ASP A 194 -16.02 -4.27 -18.16
C ASP A 194 -16.82 -3.86 -16.93
N GLU A 195 -18.07 -3.45 -17.11
CA GLU A 195 -18.97 -2.99 -16.03
C GLU A 195 -19.24 -4.05 -14.95
N ARG A 196 -18.96 -5.33 -15.24
CA ARG A 196 -19.08 -6.40 -14.24
C ARG A 196 -17.96 -6.36 -13.20
N VAL A 197 -16.88 -5.63 -13.48
CA VAL A 197 -15.66 -5.56 -12.65
C VAL A 197 -15.34 -4.12 -12.22
N ALA A 198 -15.85 -3.10 -12.94
CA ALA A 198 -15.72 -1.68 -12.61
C ALA A 198 -16.63 -1.24 -11.44
#